data_AF-A0A8D2KUL7-F1
#
_entry.id   AF-A0A8D2KUL7-F1
#
_cell.length_a   1.000
_cell.length_b   1.000
_cell.length_c   1.000
_cell.angle_alpha   90.00
_cell.angle_beta   90.00
_cell.angle_gamma   90.00
#
_symmetry.space_group_name_H-M   'P 1'
#
loop_
_entity.id
_entity.type
_entity.pdbx_description
1 polymer ?
#
loop_
_entity_poly.entity_id
_entity_poly.type
_entity_poly.pdbx_seq_one_letter_code
_entity_poly.pdbx_strand_id
1 'polypeptide(L)'
;MDGAAAAAEEPPLQLSGDSGNVSQSHSSTSGLGDEDAAGEDALGGELLLAAAATDYSAYVLPSPLGGAASAGQIETLDKSLEDLLTRVDEFVGMLDMIRNDSSQVINESIPHIHTKAIEMRQLYRKIDKLEAFVKMVGNNVAGLEEQIIKAESDLGMFSNSFKKLLHTINVPSFLHKSSSSRQNQTLYEPPELFKTEEYFPFLGEAQHL
;
A
#
# COMPACT_ATOMS: atom_id res chain seq x y z
N MET A 1 -1.87 -4.26 -45.87
CA MET A 1 -0.66 -3.67 -45.28
C MET A 1 -0.71 -3.97 -43.80
N ASP A 2 -0.77 -5.23 -43.37
CA ASP A 2 0.23 -6.30 -43.54
C ASP A 2 1.62 -5.84 -43.11
N GLY A 3 2.05 -6.39 -41.97
CA GLY A 3 3.37 -6.13 -41.37
C GLY A 3 3.52 -6.80 -40.02
N ALA A 4 3.21 -8.09 -39.94
CA ALA A 4 3.58 -8.96 -38.82
C ALA A 4 5.07 -9.31 -38.93
N ALA A 5 5.81 -9.17 -37.82
CA ALA A 5 7.18 -9.68 -37.67
C ALA A 5 7.50 -9.76 -36.17
N ALA A 6 8.14 -10.77 -35.62
CA ALA A 6 8.37 -12.15 -36.01
C ALA A 6 8.72 -12.82 -34.66
N ALA A 7 7.95 -13.82 -34.25
CA ALA A 7 8.29 -14.65 -33.10
C ALA A 7 9.49 -15.52 -33.50
N ALA A 8 10.62 -15.36 -32.83
CA ALA A 8 11.74 -16.28 -32.94
C ALA A 8 11.43 -17.49 -32.05
N GLU A 9 10.77 -18.48 -32.64
CA GLU A 9 10.66 -19.82 -32.09
C GLU A 9 11.99 -20.56 -32.36
N GLU A 10 12.69 -20.99 -31.31
CA GLU A 10 13.86 -21.86 -31.46
C GLU A 10 13.43 -23.30 -31.79
N PRO A 11 14.15 -23.99 -32.68
CA PRO A 11 13.74 -25.27 -33.24
C PRO A 11 13.88 -26.44 -32.24
N PRO A 12 13.04 -27.48 -32.34
CA PRO A 12 13.21 -28.71 -31.56
C PRO A 12 14.45 -29.44 -32.06
N LEU A 13 15.43 -29.65 -31.18
CA LEU A 13 16.58 -30.49 -31.49
C LEU A 13 16.11 -31.90 -31.79
N GLN A 14 16.29 -32.27 -33.06
CA GLN A 14 15.96 -33.55 -33.61
C GLN A 14 16.82 -34.65 -32.98
N LEU A 15 16.11 -35.70 -32.57
CA LEU A 15 16.58 -37.01 -32.21
C LEU A 15 17.66 -37.51 -33.19
N SER A 16 18.93 -37.42 -32.79
CA SER A 16 20.00 -38.17 -33.46
C SER A 16 20.08 -39.52 -32.78
N GLY A 17 19.41 -40.50 -33.39
CA GLY A 17 19.56 -41.91 -33.03
C GLY A 17 20.99 -42.33 -33.30
N ASP A 18 21.79 -42.44 -32.24
CA ASP A 18 23.04 -43.16 -32.31
C ASP A 18 22.72 -44.66 -32.25
N SER A 19 22.67 -45.24 -33.43
CA SER A 19 22.55 -46.67 -33.65
C SER A 19 23.69 -47.37 -32.92
N GLY A 20 23.37 -48.03 -31.81
CA GLY A 20 24.31 -48.78 -31.00
C GLY A 20 25.15 -49.72 -31.85
N ASN A 21 26.43 -49.35 -32.03
CA ASN A 21 27.43 -50.29 -32.50
C ASN A 21 27.89 -51.10 -31.28
N VAL A 22 27.23 -52.22 -31.03
CA VAL A 22 27.71 -53.24 -30.10
C VAL A 22 28.90 -53.90 -30.77
N SER A 23 30.12 -53.49 -30.41
CA SER A 23 31.32 -54.29 -30.69
C SER A 23 31.18 -55.64 -29.99
N GLN A 24 30.71 -56.63 -30.74
CA GLN A 24 30.79 -58.04 -30.40
C GLN A 24 32.26 -58.44 -30.48
N SER A 25 33.00 -58.20 -29.40
CA SER A 25 34.33 -58.81 -29.25
C SER A 25 34.15 -60.31 -29.17
N HIS A 26 34.57 -61.02 -30.22
CA HIS A 26 34.71 -62.47 -30.18
C HIS A 26 35.86 -62.78 -29.23
N SER A 27 35.54 -63.25 -28.02
CA SER A 27 36.54 -63.84 -27.14
C SER A 27 37.00 -65.14 -27.78
N SER A 28 38.18 -65.11 -28.40
CA SER A 28 38.92 -66.34 -28.72
C SER A 28 39.23 -67.03 -27.41
N THR A 29 38.45 -68.08 -27.10
CA THR A 29 38.82 -69.08 -26.12
C THR A 29 40.02 -69.82 -26.67
N SER A 30 41.21 -69.44 -26.22
CA SER A 30 42.42 -70.22 -26.49
C SER A 30 42.26 -71.56 -25.79
N GLY A 31 42.24 -72.61 -26.60
CA GLY A 31 42.16 -73.98 -26.15
C GLY A 31 43.30 -74.31 -25.19
N LEU A 32 42.92 -74.97 -24.10
CA LEU A 32 43.79 -75.68 -23.19
C LEU A 32 44.57 -76.73 -24.01
N GLY A 33 45.84 -76.48 -24.25
CA GLY A 33 46.80 -77.48 -24.67
C GLY A 33 47.38 -78.15 -23.43
N ASP A 34 47.00 -79.40 -23.20
CA ASP A 34 47.61 -80.27 -22.21
C ASP A 34 48.97 -80.73 -22.72
N GLU A 35 50.06 -80.22 -22.15
CA GLU A 35 51.31 -80.96 -21.94
C GLU A 35 52.33 -80.15 -21.12
N ASP A 36 52.44 -80.51 -19.84
CA ASP A 36 53.68 -80.55 -19.06
C ASP A 36 54.70 -79.40 -19.22
N ALA A 37 54.40 -78.23 -18.64
CA ALA A 37 55.40 -77.39 -17.97
C ALA A 37 54.77 -76.19 -17.23
N ALA A 38 55.26 -75.94 -16.02
CA ALA A 38 55.20 -74.65 -15.31
C ALA A 38 53.82 -74.16 -14.81
N GLY A 39 53.40 -74.70 -13.66
CA GLY A 39 52.46 -74.05 -12.74
C GLY A 39 52.97 -72.74 -12.10
N GLU A 40 53.88 -72.03 -12.77
CA GLU A 40 54.50 -70.79 -12.30
C GLU A 40 54.09 -69.55 -13.14
N ASP A 41 53.62 -69.74 -14.39
CA ASP A 41 53.37 -68.62 -15.33
C ASP A 41 51.92 -68.08 -15.29
N ALA A 42 50.92 -68.92 -14.98
CA ALA A 42 49.53 -68.50 -14.79
C ALA A 42 49.37 -67.56 -13.57
N LEU A 43 50.13 -67.82 -12.50
CA LEU A 43 50.20 -66.97 -11.31
C LEU A 43 50.87 -65.61 -11.63
N GLY A 44 51.81 -65.59 -12.58
CA GLY A 44 52.47 -64.38 -13.06
C GLY A 44 51.54 -63.46 -13.84
N GLY A 45 50.70 -64.03 -14.72
CA GLY A 45 49.69 -63.26 -15.48
C GLY A 45 48.62 -62.62 -14.60
N GLU A 46 48.13 -63.35 -13.60
CA GLU A 46 47.16 -62.82 -12.62
C GLU A 46 47.78 -61.73 -11.74
N LEU A 47 49.04 -61.90 -11.33
CA LEU A 47 49.79 -60.89 -10.59
C LEU A 47 50.01 -59.61 -11.41
N LEU A 48 50.33 -59.74 -12.71
CA LEU A 48 50.50 -58.59 -13.61
C LEU A 48 49.18 -57.86 -13.86
N LEU A 49 48.07 -58.59 -14.01
CA LEU A 49 46.73 -58.00 -14.13
C LEU A 49 46.32 -57.29 -12.84
N ALA A 50 46.58 -57.90 -11.68
CA ALA A 50 46.32 -57.30 -10.37
C ALA A 50 47.17 -56.04 -10.15
N ALA A 51 48.44 -56.06 -10.55
CA ALA A 51 49.33 -54.91 -10.48
C ALA A 51 48.87 -53.78 -11.43
N ALA A 52 48.54 -54.10 -12.68
CA ALA A 52 48.03 -53.13 -13.65
C ALA A 52 46.67 -52.54 -13.23
N ALA A 53 45.76 -53.37 -12.69
CA ALA A 53 44.49 -52.90 -12.14
C ALA A 53 44.70 -52.00 -10.92
N THR A 54 45.70 -52.30 -10.08
CA THR A 54 46.08 -51.48 -8.93
C THR A 54 46.62 -50.13 -9.37
N ASP A 55 47.56 -50.10 -10.31
CA ASP A 55 48.12 -48.88 -10.90
C ASP A 55 47.04 -48.01 -11.58
N TYR A 56 46.13 -48.65 -12.33
CA TYR A 56 45.02 -47.94 -12.97
C TYR A 56 44.03 -47.39 -11.94
N SER A 57 43.69 -48.17 -10.91
CA SER A 57 42.79 -47.73 -9.84
C SER A 57 43.34 -46.55 -9.05
N ALA A 58 44.67 -46.42 -8.92
CA ALA A 58 45.31 -45.30 -8.25
C ALA A 58 45.15 -43.96 -9.02
N TYR A 59 44.79 -44.00 -10.31
CA TYR A 59 44.52 -42.79 -11.10
C TYR A 59 43.07 -42.30 -10.96
N VAL A 60 42.14 -43.23 -10.73
CA VAL A 60 40.69 -42.95 -10.62
C VAL A 60 40.28 -42.72 -9.18
N LEU A 61 40.91 -43.43 -8.24
CA LEU A 61 40.68 -43.29 -6.81
C LEU A 61 41.63 -42.24 -6.25
N PRO A 62 41.15 -41.32 -5.40
CA PRO A 62 42.01 -40.43 -4.65
C PRO A 62 43.08 -41.26 -3.89
N SER A 63 44.37 -40.99 -4.12
CA SER A 63 45.48 -41.68 -3.45
C SER A 63 45.22 -41.81 -1.94
N PRO A 64 45.63 -42.85 -1.20
CA PRO A 64 45.29 -43.02 0.22
C PRO A 64 45.58 -41.80 1.12
N LEU A 65 46.61 -41.01 0.77
CA LEU A 65 46.94 -39.74 1.42
C LEU A 65 46.12 -38.53 0.88
N GLY A 66 45.75 -38.55 -0.40
CA GLY A 66 44.88 -37.57 -1.06
C GLY A 66 43.38 -37.84 -0.88
N GLY A 67 43.00 -39.05 -0.47
CA GLY A 67 41.64 -39.49 -0.19
C GLY A 67 41.09 -38.91 1.09
N ALA A 68 41.95 -38.70 2.10
CA ALA A 68 41.58 -37.92 3.28
C ALA A 68 41.37 -36.44 2.93
N ALA A 69 42.19 -35.88 2.04
CA ALA A 69 42.03 -34.49 1.58
C ALA A 69 40.78 -34.32 0.69
N SER A 70 40.52 -35.24 -0.23
CA SER A 70 39.32 -35.23 -1.08
C SER A 70 38.05 -35.55 -0.27
N ALA A 71 38.12 -36.45 0.70
CA ALA A 71 37.01 -36.72 1.61
C ALA A 71 36.68 -35.48 2.46
N GLY A 72 37.69 -34.76 2.95
CA GLY A 72 37.49 -33.49 3.65
C GLY A 72 36.90 -32.39 2.76
N GLN A 73 37.28 -32.34 1.48
CA GLN A 73 36.67 -31.43 0.50
C GLN A 73 35.21 -31.78 0.22
N ILE A 74 34.89 -33.07 0.07
CA ILE A 74 33.52 -33.56 -0.10
C ILE A 74 32.68 -33.22 1.13
N GLU A 75 33.20 -33.45 2.35
CA GLU A 75 32.51 -33.11 3.60
C GLU A 75 32.28 -31.60 3.75
N THR A 76 33.25 -30.77 3.33
CA THR A 76 33.10 -29.31 3.35
C THR A 76 32.04 -28.86 2.34
N LEU A 77 32.01 -29.47 1.15
CA LEU A 77 30.98 -29.21 0.14
C LEU A 77 29.60 -29.61 0.67
N ASP A 78 29.48 -30.78 1.28
CA ASP A 78 28.24 -31.31 1.87
C ASP A 78 27.70 -30.35 2.94
N LYS A 79 28.56 -29.93 3.88
CA LYS A 79 28.21 -28.91 4.88
C LYS A 79 27.75 -27.59 4.23
N SER A 80 28.46 -27.14 3.19
CA SER A 80 28.08 -25.91 2.49
C SER A 80 26.74 -26.02 1.76
N LEU A 81 26.41 -27.22 1.25
CA LEU A 81 25.14 -27.51 0.60
C LEU A 81 24.00 -27.50 1.63
N GLU A 82 24.17 -28.18 2.76
CA GLU A 82 23.19 -28.17 3.86
C GLU A 82 22.95 -26.75 4.40
N ASP A 83 24.01 -25.96 4.56
CA ASP A 83 23.90 -24.54 4.94
C ASP A 83 23.17 -23.69 3.88
N LEU A 84 23.31 -24.03 2.60
CA LEU A 84 22.60 -23.35 1.52
C LEU A 84 21.14 -23.77 1.47
N LEU A 85 20.83 -25.05 1.64
CA LEU A 85 19.47 -25.57 1.70
C LEU A 85 18.71 -24.96 2.88
N THR A 86 19.33 -24.91 4.06
CA THR A 86 18.76 -24.26 5.24
C THR A 86 18.45 -22.78 4.95
N ARG A 87 19.39 -22.04 4.34
CA ARG A 87 19.15 -20.64 3.97
C ARG A 87 18.04 -20.47 2.95
N VAL A 88 17.89 -21.39 2.00
CA VAL A 88 16.78 -21.35 1.03
C VAL A 88 15.45 -21.51 1.76
N ASP A 89 15.35 -22.43 2.72
CA ASP A 89 14.13 -22.60 3.53
C ASP A 89 13.80 -21.34 4.34
N GLU A 90 14.82 -20.69 4.91
CA GLU A 90 14.66 -19.39 5.58
C GLU A 90 14.18 -18.29 4.62
N PHE A 91 14.71 -18.24 3.40
CA PHE A 91 14.26 -17.28 2.37
C PHE A 91 12.81 -17.52 1.98
N VAL A 92 12.38 -18.77 1.85
CA VAL A 92 10.97 -19.11 1.61
C VAL A 92 10.10 -18.61 2.76
N GLY A 93 10.51 -18.83 4.01
CA GLY A 93 9.80 -18.31 5.18
C GLY A 93 9.69 -16.79 5.20
N MET A 94 10.76 -16.07 4.83
CA MET A 94 10.73 -14.61 4.72
C MET A 94 9.82 -14.13 3.57
N LEU A 95 9.79 -14.83 2.43
CA LEU A 95 8.90 -14.50 1.32
C LEU A 95 7.43 -14.68 1.70
N ASP A 96 7.09 -15.74 2.42
CA ASP A 96 5.74 -15.96 2.91
C ASP A 96 5.30 -14.87 3.89
N MET A 97 6.22 -14.43 4.77
CA MET A 97 5.98 -13.30 5.67
C MET A 97 5.72 -12.00 4.89
N ILE A 98 6.58 -11.67 3.93
CA ILE A 98 6.41 -10.47 3.09
C ILE A 98 5.10 -10.53 2.31
N ARG A 99 4.74 -11.69 1.78
CA ARG A 99 3.49 -11.90 1.05
C ARG A 99 2.28 -11.71 1.95
N ASN A 100 2.32 -12.27 3.16
CA ASN A 100 1.25 -12.12 4.14
C ASN A 100 1.10 -10.65 4.57
N ASP A 101 2.20 -9.97 4.89
CA ASP A 101 2.19 -8.57 5.30
C ASP A 101 1.69 -7.66 4.17
N SER A 102 2.13 -7.92 2.93
CA SER A 102 1.64 -7.20 1.75
C SER A 102 0.14 -7.42 1.55
N SER A 103 -0.33 -8.66 1.72
CA SER A 103 -1.76 -9.00 1.66
C SER A 103 -2.54 -8.26 2.74
N GLN A 104 -2.05 -8.23 3.98
CA GLN A 104 -2.68 -7.50 5.07
C GLN A 104 -2.76 -5.99 4.78
N VAL A 105 -1.66 -5.40 4.31
CA VAL A 105 -1.62 -3.97 4.01
C VAL A 105 -2.61 -3.61 2.89
N ILE A 106 -2.61 -4.38 1.81
CA ILE A 106 -3.42 -4.09 0.63
C ILE A 106 -4.92 -4.36 0.91
N ASN A 107 -5.23 -5.46 1.57
CA ASN A 107 -6.61 -5.90 1.72
C ASN A 107 -7.29 -5.33 2.98
N GLU A 108 -6.54 -4.95 4.01
CA GLU A 108 -7.11 -4.48 5.28
C GLU A 108 -6.70 -3.04 5.58
N SER A 109 -5.40 -2.76 5.68
CA SER A 109 -4.94 -1.50 6.25
C SER A 109 -5.22 -0.30 5.33
N ILE A 110 -4.98 -0.42 4.02
CA ILE A 110 -5.24 0.66 3.05
C ILE A 110 -6.75 0.98 2.97
N PRO A 111 -7.67 0.00 2.78
CA PRO A 111 -9.10 0.28 2.81
C PRO A 111 -9.58 0.90 4.13
N HIS A 112 -9.01 0.46 5.26
CA HIS A 112 -9.34 1.03 6.56
C HIS A 112 -8.91 2.49 6.68
N ILE A 113 -7.67 2.83 6.28
CA ILE A 113 -7.17 4.20 6.24
C ILE A 113 -8.02 5.07 5.31
N HIS A 114 -8.39 4.56 4.12
CA HIS A 114 -9.24 5.28 3.19
C HIS A 114 -10.62 5.59 3.79
N THR A 115 -11.23 4.62 4.48
CA THR A 115 -12.50 4.80 5.18
C THR A 115 -12.38 5.90 6.24
N LYS A 116 -11.33 5.86 7.06
CA LYS A 116 -11.05 6.89 8.07
C LYS A 116 -10.81 8.27 7.45
N ALA A 117 -10.13 8.35 6.31
CA ALA A 117 -9.93 9.60 5.59
C ALA A 117 -11.26 10.19 5.07
N ILE A 118 -12.22 9.36 4.64
CA ILE A 118 -13.56 9.81 4.28
C ILE A 118 -14.32 10.35 5.50
N GLU A 119 -14.28 9.64 6.62
CA GLU A 119 -14.90 10.09 7.89
C GLU A 119 -14.33 11.45 8.32
N MET A 120 -13.00 11.63 8.24
CA MET A 120 -12.35 12.91 8.53
C MET A 120 -12.85 14.02 7.61
N ARG A 121 -13.01 13.75 6.31
CA ARG A 121 -13.55 14.74 5.35
C ARG A 121 -14.98 15.15 5.72
N GLN A 122 -15.80 14.22 6.21
CA GLN A 122 -17.14 14.55 6.69
C GLN A 122 -17.10 15.42 7.95
N LEU A 123 -16.18 15.14 8.88
CA LEU A 123 -15.97 15.95 10.07
C LEU A 123 -15.55 17.38 9.71
N TYR A 124 -14.61 17.55 8.78
CA TYR A 124 -14.19 18.89 8.32
C TYR A 124 -15.36 19.68 7.73
N ARG A 125 -16.22 19.05 6.92
CA ARG A 125 -17.44 19.73 6.42
C ARG A 125 -18.39 20.18 7.54
N LYS A 126 -18.47 19.43 8.65
CA LYS A 126 -19.27 19.85 9.82
C LYS A 126 -18.64 21.06 10.49
N ILE A 127 -17.31 21.09 10.58
CA ILE A 127 -16.55 22.23 11.12
C ILE A 127 -16.76 23.47 10.24
N ASP A 128 -16.65 23.34 8.91
CA ASP A 128 -16.86 24.45 7.97
C ASP A 128 -18.27 25.05 8.09
N LYS A 129 -19.30 24.19 8.20
CA LYS A 129 -20.69 24.62 8.41
C LYS A 129 -20.85 25.38 9.73
N LEU A 130 -20.22 24.89 10.80
CA LEU A 130 -20.24 25.55 12.09
C LEU A 130 -19.55 26.93 12.03
N GLU A 131 -18.41 27.02 11.37
CA GLU A 131 -17.71 28.29 11.19
C GLU A 131 -18.56 29.30 10.41
N ALA A 132 -19.17 28.88 9.31
CA ALA A 132 -20.07 29.71 8.52
C ALA A 132 -21.27 30.20 9.34
N PHE A 133 -21.86 29.31 10.14
CA PHE A 133 -22.94 29.64 11.06
C PHE A 133 -22.51 30.70 12.09
N VAL A 134 -21.37 30.50 12.77
CA VAL A 134 -20.85 31.46 13.76
C VAL A 134 -20.58 32.83 13.12
N LYS A 135 -20.02 32.87 11.90
CA LYS A 135 -19.81 34.13 11.16
C LYS A 135 -21.12 34.84 10.87
N MET A 136 -22.13 34.11 10.42
CA MET A 136 -23.46 34.67 10.14
C MET A 136 -24.10 35.25 11.41
N VAL A 137 -24.05 34.52 12.53
CA VAL A 137 -24.55 35.02 13.82
C VAL A 137 -23.80 36.29 14.24
N GLY A 138 -22.47 36.31 14.10
CA GLY A 138 -21.66 37.50 14.37
C GLY A 138 -22.09 38.72 13.54
N ASN A 139 -22.33 38.53 12.25
CA ASN A 139 -22.81 39.61 11.38
C ASN A 139 -24.20 40.12 11.78
N ASN A 140 -25.12 39.22 12.17
CA ASN A 140 -26.45 39.60 12.63
C ASN A 140 -26.40 40.40 13.93
N VAL A 141 -25.55 40.00 14.89
CA VAL A 141 -25.35 40.75 16.15
C VAL A 141 -24.75 42.12 15.87
N ALA A 142 -23.73 42.22 15.02
CA ALA A 142 -23.14 43.51 14.65
C ALA A 142 -24.17 44.44 13.97
N GLY A 143 -25.00 43.90 13.07
CA GLY A 143 -26.09 44.66 12.46
C GLY A 143 -27.14 45.13 13.46
N LEU A 144 -27.48 44.30 14.45
CA LEU A 144 -28.38 44.67 15.53
C LEU A 144 -27.78 45.76 16.44
N GLU A 145 -26.49 45.65 16.79
CA GLU A 145 -25.78 46.67 17.57
C GLU A 145 -25.78 48.03 16.85
N GLU A 146 -25.55 48.06 15.53
CA GLU A 146 -25.62 49.29 14.74
C GLU A 146 -27.02 49.91 14.73
N GLN A 147 -28.07 49.10 14.59
CA GLN A 147 -29.45 49.58 14.68
C GLN A 147 -29.79 50.14 16.07
N ILE A 148 -29.30 49.52 17.14
CA ILE A 148 -29.47 50.01 18.52
C ILE A 148 -28.76 51.36 18.68
N ILE A 149 -27.50 51.47 18.27
CA ILE A 149 -26.73 52.73 18.33
C ILE A 149 -27.45 53.84 17.56
N LYS A 150 -27.96 53.54 16.36
CA LYS A 150 -28.73 54.49 15.56
C LYS A 150 -30.00 54.94 16.29
N ALA A 151 -30.78 54.01 16.81
CA ALA A 151 -32.01 54.31 17.56
C ALA A 151 -31.73 55.15 18.83
N GLU A 152 -30.66 54.85 19.57
CA GLU A 152 -30.23 55.63 20.73
C GLU A 152 -29.81 57.05 20.33
N SER A 153 -29.08 57.21 19.23
CA SER A 153 -28.66 58.52 18.72
C SER A 153 -29.86 59.37 18.28
N ASP A 154 -30.81 58.77 17.56
CA ASP A 154 -32.03 59.43 17.09
C ASP A 154 -32.90 59.86 18.27
N LEU A 155 -33.04 59.02 19.31
CA LEU A 155 -33.77 59.35 20.53
C LEU A 155 -33.10 60.50 21.31
N GLY A 156 -31.77 60.48 21.43
CA GLY A 156 -30.98 61.55 22.06
C GLY A 156 -31.07 62.89 21.31
N MET A 157 -31.06 62.84 19.98
CA MET A 157 -31.24 64.01 19.10
C MET A 157 -32.68 64.54 19.12
N PHE A 158 -33.68 63.66 19.20
CA PHE A 158 -35.09 64.03 19.25
C PHE A 158 -35.42 64.81 20.52
N SER A 159 -34.99 64.37 21.71
CA SER A 159 -35.24 65.11 22.96
C SER A 159 -34.66 66.53 22.93
N ASN A 160 -33.45 66.69 22.39
CA ASN A 160 -32.78 67.99 22.33
C ASN A 160 -33.38 68.91 21.27
N SER A 161 -33.75 68.38 20.11
CA SER A 161 -34.44 69.12 19.05
C SER A 161 -35.84 69.56 19.49
N PHE A 162 -36.60 68.70 20.17
CA PHE A 162 -37.93 69.06 20.70
C PHE A 162 -37.86 70.06 21.83
N LYS A 163 -36.86 69.97 22.72
CA LYS A 163 -36.61 71.03 23.72
C LYS A 163 -36.30 72.36 23.06
N LYS A 164 -35.46 72.39 22.02
CA LYS A 164 -35.16 73.62 21.25
C LYS A 164 -36.40 74.19 20.57
N LEU A 165 -37.23 73.33 19.98
CA LEU A 165 -38.45 73.71 19.29
C LEU A 165 -39.53 74.23 20.27
N LEU A 166 -39.65 73.62 21.44
CA LEU A 166 -40.50 74.12 22.53
C LEU A 166 -39.98 75.42 23.14
N HIS A 167 -38.66 75.62 23.23
CA HIS A 167 -38.09 76.89 23.69
C HIS A 167 -38.22 78.03 22.67
N THR A 168 -38.36 77.72 21.38
CA THR A 168 -38.68 78.72 20.35
C THR A 168 -40.18 79.03 20.29
N ILE A 169 -41.04 78.14 20.77
CA ILE A 169 -42.51 78.35 20.83
C ILE A 169 -42.89 78.88 22.21
N ASN A 170 -42.66 80.16 22.42
CA ASN A 170 -43.35 80.91 23.47
C ASN A 170 -44.71 81.41 22.90
N VAL A 171 -45.78 80.63 23.18
CA VAL A 171 -47.27 80.88 23.20
C VAL A 171 -47.91 81.97 22.30
N PRO A 172 -49.13 81.76 21.71
CA PRO A 172 -50.34 81.48 22.50
C PRO A 172 -51.37 80.48 21.92
N SER A 173 -52.25 80.06 22.84
CA SER A 173 -53.62 79.54 22.65
C SER A 173 -54.20 79.70 21.25
N PHE A 174 -54.69 78.60 20.65
CA PHE A 174 -56.03 78.49 20.07
C PHE A 174 -56.21 77.05 19.55
N LEU A 175 -57.19 76.36 20.14
CA LEU A 175 -57.68 75.05 19.73
C LEU A 175 -58.12 75.10 18.27
N HIS A 176 -57.52 74.30 17.38
CA HIS A 176 -58.19 73.92 16.14
C HIS A 176 -57.71 72.54 15.65
N LYS A 177 -58.67 71.61 15.65
CA LYS A 177 -58.85 70.51 14.70
C LYS A 177 -57.61 69.67 14.37
N SER A 178 -57.49 68.57 15.10
CA SER A 178 -56.57 67.46 14.89
C SER A 178 -56.54 67.00 13.43
N SER A 179 -55.46 67.32 12.72
CA SER A 179 -54.94 66.49 11.64
C SER A 179 -53.45 66.31 11.93
N SER A 180 -53.18 65.38 12.86
CA SER A 180 -51.82 64.93 13.13
C SER A 180 -51.31 64.27 11.86
N SER A 181 -50.52 65.04 11.09
CA SER A 181 -49.67 64.51 10.04
C SER A 181 -48.87 63.39 10.67
N ARG A 182 -49.13 62.17 10.19
CA ARG A 182 -48.48 60.92 10.55
C ARG A 182 -46.98 61.13 10.43
N GLN A 183 -46.34 61.59 11.51
CA GLN A 183 -44.90 61.60 11.66
C GLN A 183 -44.48 60.17 11.39
N ASN A 184 -43.55 60.01 10.46
CA ASN A 184 -42.95 58.74 10.08
C ASN A 184 -42.39 58.09 11.35
N GLN A 185 -43.24 57.36 12.06
CA GLN A 185 -42.81 56.33 12.99
C GLN A 185 -42.04 55.37 12.10
N THR A 186 -40.72 55.35 12.26
CA THR A 186 -39.88 54.29 11.76
C THR A 186 -40.52 53.00 12.27
N LEU A 187 -41.26 52.35 11.37
CA LEU A 187 -41.99 51.13 11.67
C LEU A 187 -40.92 50.13 12.10
N TYR A 188 -40.98 49.66 13.35
CA TYR A 188 -40.06 48.65 13.84
C TYR A 188 -40.20 47.41 12.95
N GLU A 189 -39.15 47.12 12.19
CA GLU A 189 -39.03 45.88 11.44
C GLU A 189 -38.27 44.89 12.34
N PRO A 190 -38.91 43.78 12.75
CA PRO A 190 -38.26 42.78 13.57
C PRO A 190 -37.02 42.22 12.84
N PRO A 191 -35.88 42.08 13.52
CA PRO A 191 -34.71 41.42 12.93
C PRO A 191 -35.07 40.01 12.48
N GLU A 192 -34.59 39.61 11.30
CA GLU A 192 -34.77 38.26 10.79
C GLU A 192 -33.98 37.29 11.69
N LEU A 193 -34.70 36.53 12.51
CA LEU A 193 -34.10 35.57 13.43
C LEU A 193 -33.67 34.34 12.62
N PHE A 194 -32.37 34.02 12.67
CA PHE A 194 -31.85 32.82 12.05
C PHE A 194 -32.39 31.57 12.79
N LYS A 195 -32.76 30.55 12.01
CA LYS A 195 -33.19 29.26 12.54
C LYS A 195 -32.03 28.29 12.50
N THR A 196 -31.69 27.70 13.64
CA THR A 196 -30.60 26.71 13.76
C THR A 196 -30.85 25.47 12.91
N GLU A 197 -32.12 25.14 12.67
CA GLU A 197 -32.59 23.97 11.94
C GLU A 197 -32.25 24.04 10.44
N GLU A 198 -32.08 25.26 9.90
CA GLU A 198 -31.70 25.49 8.50
C GLU A 198 -30.20 25.21 8.26
N TYR A 199 -29.38 25.28 9.31
CA TYR A 199 -27.92 25.08 9.25
C TYR A 199 -27.50 23.69 9.75
N PHE A 200 -28.24 23.16 10.73
CA PHE A 200 -28.04 21.83 11.31
C PHE A 200 -29.35 21.04 11.24
N PRO A 201 -29.73 20.50 10.07
CA PRO A 201 -30.87 19.60 9.98
C PRO A 201 -30.64 18.42 10.94
N PHE A 202 -31.65 18.12 11.77
CA PHE A 202 -31.60 17.02 12.72
C PHE A 202 -31.13 15.75 12.02
N LEU A 203 -30.17 15.06 12.62
CA LEU A 203 -29.49 13.86 12.10
C LEU A 203 -30.42 12.61 12.06
N GLY A 204 -31.73 12.80 11.87
CA GLY A 204 -32.74 11.74 11.81
C GLY A 204 -33.11 11.29 10.39
N GLU A 205 -32.72 12.04 9.35
CA GLU A 205 -33.03 11.71 7.95
C GLU A 205 -31.77 11.81 7.08
N ALA A 206 -30.73 11.08 7.45
CA ALA A 206 -29.66 10.76 6.50
C ALA A 206 -30.07 9.54 5.67
N GLN A 207 -30.81 9.82 4.61
CA GLN A 207 -30.70 9.20 3.28
C GLN A 207 -30.31 7.71 3.26
N HIS A 208 -31.36 6.89 3.23
CA HIS A 208 -31.33 5.53 2.70
C HIS A 208 -31.10 5.63 1.18
N LEU A 209 -29.87 5.42 0.71
CA LEU A 209 -29.52 5.00 -0.67
C LEU A 209 -28.05 4.59 -0.75
#